data_AF-A0A8J6XGB0-F1
#
_entry.id   AF-A0A8J6XGB0-F1
#
_cell.length_a   1.000
_cell.length_b   1.000
_cell.length_c   1.000
_cell.angle_alpha   90.00
_cell.angle_beta   90.00
_cell.angle_gamma   90.00
#
_symmetry.space_group_name_H-M   'P 1'
#
loop_
_entity.id
_entity.type
_entity.pdbx_description
1 polymer ?
#
loop_
_entity_poly.entity_id
_entity_poly.type
_entity_poly.pdbx_seq_one_letter_code
_entity_poly.pdbx_strand_id
1 'polypeptide(L)'
;MYCVELKIQPTAAMTFRILPGSILNIATYPFVPPTTLSGFLRRLGMMSVGLDIPETRVNNENPPIYALPPRYLALGAYPVKGTWSAVHRTYRKGMREFNHDAFSRLYQDGDKENFQLHTWEYLIAEELVGYVVANSPKGLEHFRDLKGYGCKLGKEGFAIVLEVSEILELRQETATVHPSTIVPMETLLQSNQFVSGCDIYNLYRYKWATDAQNQCEPEGFLDNQPAKVEGFVPFVTAYFSKQTGYAPTLEYYTDGNEINIPVSIVNLLKGEAYV
;
A
#
# COMPACT_ATOMS: atom_id res chain seq x y z
N MET A 1 -13.69 -14.65 -7.18
CA MET A 1 -12.44 -13.85 -7.11
C MET A 1 -11.42 -14.67 -6.33
N TYR A 2 -10.13 -14.62 -6.63
CA TYR A 2 -9.12 -15.36 -5.86
C TYR A 2 -8.26 -14.40 -5.04
N CYS A 3 -7.84 -14.83 -3.86
CA CYS A 3 -7.08 -14.02 -2.92
C CYS A 3 -5.93 -14.81 -2.28
N VAL A 4 -4.84 -14.11 -1.99
CA VAL A 4 -3.81 -14.54 -1.05
C VAL A 4 -3.64 -13.49 0.03
N GLU A 5 -3.54 -13.93 1.27
CA GLU A 5 -3.18 -13.11 2.42
C GLU A 5 -1.68 -13.22 2.67
N LEU A 6 -1.04 -12.11 3.01
CA LEU A 6 0.36 -12.04 3.37
C LEU A 6 0.50 -11.51 4.79
N LYS A 7 1.09 -12.31 5.69
CA LYS A 7 1.52 -11.82 6.99
C LYS A 7 2.87 -11.14 6.84
N ILE A 8 2.92 -9.85 7.13
CA ILE A 8 4.08 -9.00 6.94
C ILE A 8 4.51 -8.50 8.32
N GLN A 9 5.75 -8.74 8.68
CA GLN A 9 6.36 -8.24 9.92
C GLN A 9 7.23 -7.02 9.60
N PRO A 10 6.83 -5.82 10.06
CA PRO A 10 7.71 -4.66 10.07
C PRO A 10 8.90 -4.91 11.01
N THR A 11 10.11 -4.56 10.58
CA THR A 11 11.32 -4.62 11.43
C THR A 11 11.78 -3.26 11.90
N ALA A 12 11.14 -2.18 11.40
CA ALA A 12 11.43 -0.81 11.75
C ALA A 12 10.16 0.05 11.61
N ALA A 13 10.20 1.24 12.22
CA ALA A 13 9.14 2.24 12.06
C ALA A 13 9.03 2.67 10.58
N MET A 14 7.81 2.71 10.04
CA MET A 14 7.57 2.94 8.62
C MET A 14 6.93 4.30 8.37
N THR A 15 7.18 4.88 7.20
CA THR A 15 6.53 6.12 6.79
C THR A 15 6.02 6.01 5.36
N PHE A 16 4.74 6.30 5.20
CA PHE A 16 4.01 6.32 3.93
C PHE A 16 3.41 7.71 3.75
N ARG A 17 4.09 8.59 3.02
CA ARG A 17 3.71 10.01 2.93
C ARG A 17 2.30 10.18 2.37
N ILE A 18 1.44 10.84 3.13
CA ILE A 18 0.11 11.25 2.65
C ILE A 18 0.22 12.31 1.57
N LEU A 19 1.15 13.26 1.75
CA LEU A 19 1.45 14.33 0.79
C LEU A 19 2.90 14.18 0.32
N PRO A 20 3.15 13.71 -0.93
CA PRO A 20 4.49 13.41 -1.42
C PRO A 20 5.51 14.55 -1.27
N GLY A 21 5.08 15.78 -1.57
CA GLY A 21 5.91 17.00 -1.54
C GLY A 21 6.03 17.67 -0.18
N SER A 22 5.35 17.18 0.86
CA SER A 22 5.45 17.79 2.19
C SER A 22 6.81 17.48 2.83
N ILE A 23 7.58 18.53 3.12
CA ILE A 23 8.89 18.46 3.77
C ILE A 23 8.86 18.98 5.22
N LEU A 24 7.83 19.75 5.59
CA LEU A 24 7.67 20.32 6.92
C LEU A 24 6.81 19.44 7.83
N ASN A 25 5.74 18.88 7.29
CA ASN A 25 4.83 18.00 8.03
C ASN A 25 4.65 16.69 7.27
N ILE A 26 5.46 15.71 7.61
CA ILE A 26 5.42 14.38 7.01
C ILE A 26 4.44 13.53 7.81
N ALA A 27 3.20 13.51 7.33
CA ALA A 27 2.15 12.64 7.85
C ALA A 27 2.19 11.26 7.19
N THR A 28 1.77 10.24 7.92
CA THR A 28 1.76 8.84 7.43
C THR A 28 0.38 8.21 7.51
N TYR A 29 0.10 7.27 6.60
CA TYR A 29 -1.07 6.41 6.73
C TYR A 29 -0.90 5.41 7.90
N PRO A 30 -1.98 5.04 8.60
CA PRO A 30 -1.98 4.01 9.65
C PRO A 30 -2.03 2.57 9.08
N PHE A 31 -1.76 2.41 7.80
CA PHE A 31 -1.70 1.16 7.05
C PHE A 31 -0.73 1.34 5.86
N VAL A 32 -0.40 0.26 5.17
CA VAL A 32 0.40 0.28 3.94
C VAL A 32 -0.52 0.53 2.74
N PRO A 33 -0.35 1.62 1.97
CA PRO A 33 -1.18 1.89 0.80
C PRO A 33 -1.11 0.80 -0.28
N PRO A 34 -2.19 0.59 -1.07
CA PRO A 34 -2.22 -0.36 -2.20
C PRO A 34 -1.03 -0.27 -3.16
N THR A 35 -0.67 0.94 -3.59
CA THR A 35 0.46 1.18 -4.51
C THR A 35 1.81 0.89 -3.86
N THR A 36 1.96 1.22 -2.57
CA THR A 36 3.18 0.90 -1.81
C THR A 36 3.34 -0.61 -1.67
N LEU A 37 2.28 -1.33 -1.31
CA LEU A 37 2.31 -2.79 -1.20
C LEU A 37 2.60 -3.44 -2.56
N SER A 38 1.98 -2.95 -3.63
CA SER A 38 2.25 -3.41 -5.00
C SER A 38 3.74 -3.30 -5.36
N GLY A 39 4.35 -2.14 -5.14
CA GLY A 39 5.78 -1.96 -5.40
C GLY A 39 6.68 -2.80 -4.49
N PHE A 40 6.29 -3.01 -3.23
CA PHE A 40 7.00 -3.89 -2.30
C PHE A 40 6.99 -5.34 -2.80
N LEU A 41 5.80 -5.90 -3.08
CA LEU A 41 5.67 -7.28 -3.55
C LEU A 41 6.36 -7.50 -4.88
N ARG A 42 6.30 -6.52 -5.80
CA ARG A 42 7.02 -6.57 -7.06
C ARG A 42 8.53 -6.75 -6.87
N ARG A 43 9.14 -6.01 -5.92
CA ARG A 43 10.57 -6.17 -5.60
C ARG A 43 10.87 -7.54 -4.99
N LEU A 44 9.99 -8.04 -4.13
CA LEU A 44 10.18 -9.39 -3.58
C LEU A 44 10.08 -10.47 -4.67
N GLY A 45 9.16 -10.33 -5.62
CA GLY A 45 9.05 -11.24 -6.77
C GLY A 45 10.28 -11.24 -7.68
N MET A 46 10.92 -10.08 -7.87
CA MET A 46 12.23 -10.01 -8.54
C MET A 46 13.30 -10.77 -7.75
N MET A 47 13.38 -10.53 -6.43
CA MET A 47 14.37 -11.17 -5.56
C MET A 47 14.17 -12.70 -5.46
N SER A 48 12.93 -13.19 -5.50
CA SER A 48 12.63 -14.62 -5.36
C SER A 48 13.18 -15.46 -6.51
N VAL A 49 13.35 -14.87 -7.69
CA VAL A 49 13.97 -15.50 -8.86
C VAL A 49 15.43 -15.07 -9.08
N GLY A 50 16.05 -14.42 -8.09
CA GLY A 50 17.47 -14.04 -8.12
C GLY A 50 17.79 -12.81 -8.96
N LEU A 51 16.81 -11.95 -9.25
CA LEU A 51 17.05 -10.68 -9.94
C LEU A 51 17.41 -9.57 -8.94
N ASP A 52 18.31 -8.68 -9.36
CA ASP A 52 18.65 -7.48 -8.62
C ASP A 52 17.50 -6.45 -8.66
N ILE A 53 17.33 -5.72 -7.54
CA ILE A 53 16.37 -4.62 -7.49
C ILE A 53 16.93 -3.43 -8.27
N PRO A 54 16.23 -2.92 -9.30
CA PRO A 54 16.71 -1.80 -10.10
C PRO A 54 16.88 -0.53 -9.25
N GLU A 55 17.99 0.18 -9.43
CA GLU A 55 18.17 1.50 -8.83
C GLU A 55 17.21 2.52 -9.45
N THR A 56 16.34 3.10 -8.63
CA THR A 56 15.33 4.07 -9.10
C THR A 56 15.89 5.48 -9.35
N ARG A 57 17.21 5.69 -9.20
CA ARG A 57 17.89 6.99 -9.38
C ARG A 57 18.37 7.24 -10.83
N VAL A 58 18.20 6.27 -11.73
CA VAL A 58 18.81 6.30 -13.07
C VAL A 58 18.12 7.29 -14.04
N ASN A 59 16.89 7.74 -13.73
CA ASN A 59 16.20 8.77 -14.51
C ASN A 59 15.35 9.68 -13.60
N ASN A 60 15.86 10.88 -13.30
CA ASN A 60 15.18 11.82 -12.41
C ASN A 60 13.90 12.43 -13.01
N GLU A 61 13.78 12.48 -14.35
CA GLU A 61 12.62 13.09 -15.02
C GLU A 61 11.46 12.11 -15.17
N ASN A 62 11.75 10.84 -15.44
CA ASN A 62 10.74 9.79 -15.55
C ASN A 62 11.27 8.46 -14.98
N PRO A 63 11.31 8.30 -13.64
CA PRO A 63 11.83 7.09 -13.03
C PRO A 63 10.95 5.89 -13.38
N PRO A 64 11.53 4.72 -13.71
CA PRO A 64 10.76 3.53 -14.00
C PRO A 64 9.92 3.11 -12.79
N ILE A 65 8.67 2.74 -13.03
CA ILE A 65 7.75 2.28 -11.99
C ILE A 65 7.78 0.75 -11.97
N TYR A 66 8.13 0.17 -10.82
CA TYR A 66 8.05 -1.27 -10.60
C TYR A 66 6.87 -1.55 -9.67
N ALA A 67 5.77 -2.02 -10.26
CA ALA A 67 4.53 -2.40 -9.58
C ALA A 67 4.12 -3.81 -10.01
N LEU A 68 3.26 -4.47 -9.22
CA LEU A 68 2.62 -5.71 -9.66
C LEU A 68 1.86 -5.47 -10.98
N PRO A 69 1.87 -6.43 -11.91
CA PRO A 69 1.03 -6.38 -13.12
C PRO A 69 -0.44 -6.14 -12.79
N PRO A 70 -1.21 -5.47 -13.68
CA PRO A 70 -2.62 -5.11 -13.43
C PRO A 70 -3.55 -6.29 -13.07
N ARG A 71 -3.16 -7.52 -13.43
CA ARG A 71 -3.89 -8.74 -13.09
C ARG A 71 -3.89 -9.06 -11.59
N TYR A 72 -2.88 -8.57 -10.85
CA TYR A 72 -2.74 -8.74 -9.40
C TYR A 72 -2.98 -7.40 -8.71
N LEU A 73 -4.02 -7.34 -7.90
CA LEU A 73 -4.42 -6.12 -7.21
C LEU A 73 -4.01 -6.23 -5.75
N ALA A 74 -2.92 -5.56 -5.39
CA ALA A 74 -2.58 -5.35 -3.99
C ALA A 74 -3.57 -4.37 -3.37
N LEU A 75 -4.23 -4.75 -2.29
CA LEU A 75 -5.28 -3.96 -1.63
C LEU A 75 -4.77 -3.18 -0.41
N GLY A 76 -3.44 -3.11 -0.25
CA GLY A 76 -2.78 -2.56 0.94
C GLY A 76 -2.56 -3.62 2.02
N ALA A 77 -1.86 -3.23 3.08
CA ALA A 77 -1.63 -4.07 4.26
C ALA A 77 -1.98 -3.34 5.54
N TYR A 78 -2.65 -4.03 6.45
CA TYR A 78 -3.38 -3.45 7.57
C TYR A 78 -2.92 -4.06 8.88
N PRO A 79 -2.82 -3.30 9.98
CA PRO A 79 -2.49 -3.86 11.29
C PRO A 79 -3.42 -5.03 11.68
N VAL A 80 -2.83 -6.13 12.13
CA VAL A 80 -3.59 -7.31 12.56
C VAL A 80 -4.32 -7.00 13.87
N LYS A 81 -5.59 -7.42 13.96
CA LYS A 81 -6.40 -7.20 15.17
C LYS A 81 -5.77 -7.90 16.38
N GLY A 82 -5.82 -7.25 17.53
CA GLY A 82 -5.25 -7.78 18.77
C GLY A 82 -3.74 -7.60 18.89
N THR A 83 -3.05 -7.10 17.86
CA THR A 83 -1.64 -6.71 17.92
C THR A 83 -1.49 -5.20 18.13
N TRP A 84 -0.36 -4.77 18.68
CA TRP A 84 -0.14 -3.35 18.91
C TRP A 84 0.21 -2.62 17.60
N SER A 85 -0.48 -1.51 17.35
CA SER A 85 -0.14 -0.57 16.28
C SER A 85 -0.51 0.86 16.65
N ALA A 86 0.29 1.82 16.18
CA ALA A 86 0.07 3.24 16.38
C ALA A 86 0.78 4.08 15.32
N VAL A 87 0.25 5.28 15.07
CA VAL A 87 0.99 6.35 14.40
C VAL A 87 1.66 7.23 15.46
N HIS A 88 2.99 7.24 15.47
CA HIS A 88 3.79 8.05 16.38
C HIS A 88 4.35 9.28 15.68
N ARG A 89 4.08 10.47 16.23
CA ARG A 89 4.60 11.74 15.72
C ARG A 89 5.84 12.17 16.49
N THR A 90 6.90 12.47 15.75
CA THR A 90 8.13 13.05 16.27
C THR A 90 8.30 14.49 15.79
N TYR A 91 9.02 15.30 16.58
CA TYR A 91 9.41 16.66 16.23
C TYR A 91 10.92 16.68 16.01
N ARG A 92 11.35 17.20 14.87
CA ARG A 92 12.76 17.25 14.44
C ARG A 92 13.17 18.68 14.15
N LYS A 93 14.37 19.07 14.57
CA LYS A 93 14.99 20.34 14.16
C LYS A 93 15.78 20.08 12.87
N GLY A 94 15.48 20.80 11.81
CA GLY A 94 16.15 20.67 10.50
C GLY A 94 16.44 22.03 9.88
N MET A 95 17.28 22.07 8.84
CA MET A 95 17.57 23.29 8.09
C MET A 95 16.36 23.69 7.23
N ARG A 96 16.09 25.00 7.13
CA ARG A 96 15.00 25.56 6.30
C ARG A 96 15.22 25.35 4.80
N GLU A 97 16.46 25.32 4.33
CA GLU A 97 16.83 24.99 2.95
C GLU A 97 17.06 23.49 2.83
N PHE A 98 16.02 22.80 2.38
CA PHE A 98 15.98 21.34 2.38
C PHE A 98 16.49 20.77 1.06
N ASN A 99 17.80 20.53 0.96
CA ASN A 99 18.37 19.63 -0.05
C ASN A 99 18.71 18.30 0.62
N HIS A 100 18.16 17.20 0.11
CA HIS A 100 18.32 15.86 0.67
C HIS A 100 19.80 15.41 0.80
N ASP A 101 20.69 16.02 0.02
CA ASP A 101 22.12 15.71 -0.01
C ASP A 101 22.94 16.43 1.06
N ALA A 102 22.32 17.35 1.83
CA ALA A 102 23.01 18.15 2.86
C ALA A 102 23.00 17.50 4.25
N PHE A 103 22.32 16.37 4.43
CA PHE A 103 22.01 15.78 5.74
C PHE A 103 23.23 15.22 6.52
N SER A 104 24.43 15.15 5.91
CA SER A 104 25.59 14.45 6.50
C SER A 104 26.90 15.24 6.48
N ARG A 105 26.86 16.58 6.44
CA ARG A 105 28.09 17.38 6.54
C ARG A 105 28.41 17.69 8.01
N LEU A 106 29.68 17.52 8.40
CA LEU A 106 30.22 18.03 9.66
C LEU A 106 30.37 19.56 9.50
N TYR A 107 29.81 20.32 10.44
CA TYR A 107 29.74 21.78 10.38
C TYR A 107 30.93 22.47 11.07
N GLN A 108 31.31 23.66 10.59
CA GLN A 108 32.28 24.57 11.20
C GLN A 108 31.58 25.86 11.66
N ASP A 109 32.00 26.39 12.81
CA ASP A 109 31.42 27.61 13.42
C ASP A 109 31.51 28.83 12.48
N GLY A 110 30.37 29.46 12.18
CA GLY A 110 30.31 30.70 11.38
C GLY A 110 29.03 30.88 10.53
N ASP A 111 28.35 29.78 10.18
CA ASP A 111 27.10 29.82 9.43
C ASP A 111 25.91 30.17 10.34
N LYS A 112 25.29 31.33 10.12
CA LYS A 112 24.04 31.71 10.80
C LYS A 112 22.88 30.89 10.20
N GLU A 113 22.50 29.81 10.87
CA GLU A 113 21.46 28.89 10.38
C GLU A 113 20.01 29.36 10.62
N ASN A 114 19.16 29.23 9.59
CA ASN A 114 17.70 29.27 9.68
C ASN A 114 17.18 27.85 9.96
N PHE A 115 17.06 27.48 11.24
CA PHE A 115 16.43 26.21 11.62
C PHE A 115 14.91 26.29 11.53
N GLN A 116 14.28 25.18 11.14
CA GLN A 116 12.84 24.99 11.20
C GLN A 116 12.51 23.70 11.95
N LEU A 117 11.37 23.71 12.65
CA LEU A 117 10.79 22.51 13.25
C LEU A 117 10.01 21.74 12.19
N HIS A 118 10.30 20.46 12.05
CA HIS A 118 9.59 19.54 11.17
C HIS A 118 8.86 18.50 12.02
N THR A 119 7.68 18.07 11.58
CA THR A 119 6.99 16.92 12.14
C THR A 119 7.14 15.71 11.23
N TRP A 120 7.39 14.56 11.83
CA TRP A 120 7.50 13.29 11.11
C TRP A 120 6.74 12.19 11.82
N GLU A 121 5.80 11.59 11.11
CA GLU A 121 4.99 10.48 11.60
C GLU A 121 5.49 9.12 11.13
N TYR A 122 5.39 8.16 12.03
CA TYR A 122 5.77 6.78 11.82
C TYR A 122 4.60 5.86 12.13
N LEU A 123 4.25 4.97 11.20
CA LEU A 123 3.48 3.79 11.52
C LEU A 123 4.40 2.79 12.22
N ILE A 124 4.03 2.43 13.44
CA ILE A 124 4.63 1.33 14.18
C ILE A 124 3.54 0.27 14.33
N ALA A 125 3.82 -0.95 13.89
CA ALA A 125 2.90 -2.07 13.98
C ALA A 125 3.71 -3.34 14.22
N GLU A 126 3.21 -4.22 15.08
CA GLU A 126 3.83 -5.53 15.33
C GLU A 126 3.64 -6.47 14.12
N GLU A 127 2.44 -6.46 13.54
CA GLU A 127 2.08 -7.31 12.43
C GLU A 127 1.11 -6.61 11.48
N LEU A 128 1.28 -6.87 10.18
CA LEU A 128 0.38 -6.41 9.12
C LEU A 128 -0.13 -7.60 8.33
N VAL A 129 -1.40 -7.57 7.93
CA VAL A 129 -1.98 -8.47 6.93
C VAL A 129 -2.20 -7.72 5.62
N GLY A 130 -1.54 -8.17 4.57
CA GLY A 130 -1.71 -7.70 3.20
C GLY A 130 -2.63 -8.61 2.40
N TYR A 131 -3.35 -8.04 1.44
CA TYR A 131 -4.22 -8.81 0.54
C TYR A 131 -3.82 -8.55 -0.91
N VAL A 132 -3.72 -9.61 -1.69
CA VAL A 132 -3.64 -9.55 -3.16
C VAL A 132 -4.79 -10.34 -3.75
N VAL A 133 -5.51 -9.74 -4.69
CA VAL A 133 -6.61 -10.41 -5.40
C VAL A 133 -6.36 -10.48 -6.90
N ALA A 134 -6.90 -11.52 -7.53
CA ALA A 134 -6.87 -11.73 -8.97
C ALA A 134 -8.14 -12.44 -9.46
N ASN A 135 -8.49 -12.23 -10.73
CA ASN A 135 -9.65 -12.90 -11.33
C ASN A 135 -9.40 -14.41 -11.58
N SER A 136 -8.14 -14.86 -11.55
CA SER A 136 -7.72 -16.24 -11.80
C SER A 136 -6.72 -16.66 -10.71
N PRO A 137 -6.70 -17.94 -10.30
CA PRO A 137 -5.70 -18.42 -9.35
C PRO A 137 -4.31 -18.52 -9.98
N LYS A 138 -4.22 -18.57 -11.32
CA LYS A 138 -2.95 -18.72 -12.04
C LYS A 138 -2.03 -17.55 -11.78
N GLY A 139 -0.81 -17.85 -11.35
CA GLY A 139 0.25 -16.93 -10.98
C GLY A 139 0.14 -16.40 -9.54
N LEU A 140 -0.95 -16.66 -8.81
CA LEU A 140 -1.00 -16.36 -7.37
C LEU A 140 -0.11 -17.31 -6.57
N GLU A 141 0.18 -18.50 -7.09
CA GLU A 141 1.09 -19.48 -6.48
C GLU A 141 2.48 -18.90 -6.19
N HIS A 142 2.99 -18.02 -7.06
CA HIS A 142 4.30 -17.38 -6.91
C HIS A 142 4.40 -16.47 -5.69
N PHE A 143 3.27 -15.98 -5.15
CA PHE A 143 3.31 -15.19 -3.93
C PHE A 143 3.72 -16.05 -2.74
N ARG A 144 3.48 -17.37 -2.76
CA ARG A 144 3.88 -18.28 -1.68
C ARG A 144 5.39 -18.36 -1.52
N ASP A 145 6.12 -18.21 -2.62
CA ASP A 145 7.58 -18.23 -2.64
C ASP A 145 8.19 -16.97 -2.00
N LEU A 146 7.39 -15.94 -1.73
CA LEU A 146 7.85 -14.73 -1.04
C LEU A 146 8.06 -14.94 0.47
N LYS A 147 7.67 -16.08 1.03
CA LYS A 147 7.89 -16.39 2.44
C LYS A 147 9.38 -16.28 2.81
N GLY A 148 9.68 -15.47 3.81
CA GLY A 148 11.03 -15.20 4.29
C GLY A 148 11.76 -14.09 3.54
N TYR A 149 11.22 -13.59 2.43
CA TYR A 149 11.79 -12.43 1.73
C TYR A 149 11.38 -11.14 2.43
N GLY A 150 12.32 -10.19 2.45
CA GLY A 150 12.09 -8.86 3.01
C GLY A 150 12.90 -7.81 2.27
N CYS A 151 12.34 -6.61 2.18
CA CYS A 151 13.04 -5.47 1.63
C CYS A 151 12.49 -4.17 2.23
N LYS A 152 12.99 -3.04 1.73
CA LYS A 152 12.50 -1.71 2.10
C LYS A 152 11.00 -1.58 1.83
N LEU A 153 10.26 -1.07 2.82
CA LEU A 153 8.83 -0.77 2.75
C LEU A 153 8.58 0.68 3.16
N GLY A 154 8.06 1.48 2.22
CA GLY A 154 7.93 2.93 2.42
C GLY A 154 9.27 3.67 2.39
N LYS A 155 9.35 4.84 3.03
CA LYS A 155 10.54 5.70 2.94
C LYS A 155 11.72 5.26 3.81
N GLU A 156 11.45 4.85 5.05
CA GLU A 156 12.48 4.49 6.06
C GLU A 156 12.28 3.07 6.62
N GLY A 157 11.19 2.39 6.23
CA GLY A 157 10.82 1.10 6.79
C GLY A 157 11.47 -0.09 6.09
N PHE A 158 11.50 -1.22 6.79
CA PHE A 158 11.85 -2.53 6.26
C PHE A 158 10.84 -3.53 6.80
N ALA A 159 10.45 -4.51 5.99
CA ALA A 159 9.50 -5.54 6.38
C ALA A 159 9.81 -6.87 5.70
N ILE A 160 9.42 -7.96 6.36
CA ILE A 160 9.61 -9.33 5.92
C ILE A 160 8.23 -9.99 5.78
N VAL A 161 8.02 -10.76 4.71
CA VAL A 161 6.83 -11.62 4.57
C VAL A 161 7.07 -12.89 5.40
N LEU A 162 6.33 -13.05 6.49
CA LEU A 162 6.45 -14.21 7.38
C LEU A 162 5.71 -15.43 6.85
N GLU A 163 4.50 -15.21 6.35
CA GLU A 163 3.61 -16.25 5.88
C GLU A 163 2.78 -15.74 4.71
N VAL A 164 2.39 -16.66 3.84
CA VAL A 164 1.44 -16.42 2.76
C VAL A 164 0.42 -17.54 2.82
N SER A 165 -0.86 -17.20 2.78
CA SER A 165 -1.95 -18.17 2.84
C SER A 165 -1.95 -19.10 1.62
N GLU A 166 -2.76 -20.17 1.69
CA GLU A 166 -3.24 -20.84 0.49
C GLU A 166 -4.06 -19.87 -0.39
N ILE A 167 -4.27 -20.22 -1.65
CA ILE A 167 -5.14 -19.43 -2.54
C ILE A 167 -6.59 -19.64 -2.11
N LEU A 168 -7.24 -18.56 -1.69
CA LEU A 168 -8.63 -18.55 -1.23
C LEU A 168 -9.55 -18.14 -2.38
N GLU A 169 -10.61 -18.92 -2.61
CA GLU A 169 -11.69 -18.53 -3.49
C GLU A 169 -12.72 -17.71 -2.70
N LEU A 170 -12.89 -16.45 -3.11
CA LEU A 170 -13.82 -15.52 -2.50
C LEU A 170 -15.14 -15.48 -3.27
N ARG A 171 -16.23 -15.59 -2.52
CA ARG A 171 -17.61 -15.40 -3.00
C ARG A 171 -18.04 -13.96 -2.82
N GLN A 172 -18.93 -13.50 -3.69
CA GLN A 172 -19.51 -12.17 -3.63
C GLN A 172 -20.79 -12.21 -2.80
N GLU A 173 -20.89 -11.35 -1.78
CA GLU A 173 -22.02 -11.33 -0.85
C GLU A 173 -22.27 -9.91 -0.33
N THR A 174 -23.53 -9.53 -0.19
CA THR A 174 -23.92 -8.27 0.48
C THR A 174 -24.11 -8.54 1.96
N ALA A 175 -23.33 -7.87 2.80
CA ALA A 175 -23.34 -8.11 4.24
C ALA A 175 -23.10 -6.82 5.03
N THR A 176 -23.50 -6.80 6.31
CA THR A 176 -23.23 -5.71 7.26
C THR A 176 -22.05 -6.11 8.14
N VAL A 177 -20.83 -5.81 7.68
CA VAL A 177 -19.58 -6.27 8.30
C VAL A 177 -18.51 -5.19 8.22
N HIS A 178 -17.54 -5.23 9.14
CA HIS A 178 -16.41 -4.32 9.06
C HIS A 178 -15.46 -4.77 7.94
N PRO A 179 -15.10 -3.87 7.00
CA PRO A 179 -14.17 -4.18 5.92
C PRO A 179 -12.79 -4.63 6.40
N SER A 180 -12.18 -5.60 5.72
CA SER A 180 -10.78 -6.01 5.91
C SER A 180 -9.78 -5.02 5.30
N THR A 181 -10.26 -4.17 4.39
CA THR A 181 -9.45 -3.17 3.67
C THR A 181 -10.10 -1.80 3.76
N ILE A 182 -9.43 -0.78 3.22
CA ILE A 182 -10.06 0.52 2.98
C ILE A 182 -11.31 0.40 2.07
N VAL A 183 -12.23 1.36 2.21
CA VAL A 183 -13.45 1.47 1.38
C VAL A 183 -13.40 2.78 0.60
N PRO A 184 -13.66 2.80 -0.73
CA PRO A 184 -13.84 4.05 -1.47
C PRO A 184 -14.96 4.89 -0.85
N MET A 185 -14.71 6.18 -0.63
CA MET A 185 -15.66 7.05 0.07
C MET A 185 -16.95 7.22 -0.73
N GLU A 186 -16.86 7.24 -2.06
CA GLU A 186 -17.99 7.33 -2.98
C GLU A 186 -18.99 6.19 -2.75
N THR A 187 -18.52 4.97 -2.47
CA THR A 187 -19.37 3.81 -2.18
C THR A 187 -20.19 4.03 -0.90
N LEU A 188 -19.57 4.58 0.14
CA LEU A 188 -20.28 4.88 1.39
C LEU A 188 -21.33 5.97 1.18
N LEU A 189 -20.99 7.03 0.42
CA LEU A 189 -21.93 8.11 0.11
C LEU A 189 -23.14 7.62 -0.70
N GLN A 190 -22.92 6.73 -1.67
CA GLN A 190 -23.99 6.14 -2.49
C GLN A 190 -24.90 5.20 -1.71
N SER A 191 -24.37 4.54 -0.68
CA SER A 191 -25.16 3.62 0.16
C SER A 191 -26.26 4.32 0.96
N ASN A 192 -26.22 5.65 1.09
CA ASN A 192 -27.11 6.45 1.95
C ASN A 192 -27.19 5.98 3.41
N GLN A 193 -26.17 5.27 3.89
CA GLN A 193 -26.07 4.79 5.27
C GLN A 193 -25.30 5.80 6.13
N PHE A 194 -25.75 5.98 7.37
CA PHE A 194 -24.95 6.69 8.36
C PHE A 194 -23.85 5.76 8.88
N VAL A 195 -22.61 6.06 8.48
CA VAL A 195 -21.43 5.28 8.87
C VAL A 195 -20.53 6.17 9.71
N SER A 196 -20.19 5.70 10.91
CA SER A 196 -19.32 6.42 11.86
C SER A 196 -18.11 5.56 12.23
N GLY A 197 -17.08 6.19 12.81
CA GLY A 197 -15.89 5.48 13.28
C GLY A 197 -14.89 5.10 12.18
N CYS A 198 -14.86 5.85 11.08
CA CYS A 198 -13.82 5.73 10.06
C CYS A 198 -13.00 7.01 9.92
N ASP A 199 -11.73 6.84 9.57
CA ASP A 199 -10.79 7.90 9.22
C ASP A 199 -10.75 8.08 7.70
N ILE A 200 -10.66 9.31 7.20
CA ILE A 200 -10.68 9.60 5.77
C ILE A 200 -9.27 9.92 5.28
N TYR A 201 -8.88 9.29 4.16
CA TYR A 201 -7.57 9.46 3.55
C TYR A 201 -7.67 9.67 2.04
N ASN A 202 -6.80 10.52 1.50
CA ASN A 202 -6.56 10.61 0.07
C ASN A 202 -5.50 9.59 -0.32
N LEU A 203 -5.79 8.79 -1.33
CA LEU A 203 -4.88 7.79 -1.89
C LEU A 203 -4.78 7.94 -3.40
N TYR A 204 -3.90 7.15 -3.99
CA TYR A 204 -3.66 7.12 -5.42
C TYR A 204 -3.72 5.69 -5.92
N ARG A 205 -4.34 5.48 -7.08
CA ARG A 205 -4.24 4.24 -7.85
C ARG A 205 -3.42 4.46 -9.11
N TYR A 206 -2.88 3.40 -9.68
CA TYR A 206 -2.19 3.48 -10.97
C TYR A 206 -3.17 3.83 -12.09
N LYS A 207 -2.76 4.74 -12.98
CA LYS A 207 -3.34 4.91 -14.30
C LYS A 207 -2.55 4.03 -15.27
N TRP A 208 -3.05 2.82 -15.50
CA TRP A 208 -2.43 1.86 -16.41
C TRP A 208 -2.52 2.36 -17.86
N ALA A 209 -1.48 2.09 -18.66
CA ALA A 209 -1.54 2.31 -20.10
C ALA A 209 -2.57 1.36 -20.75
N THR A 210 -3.15 1.79 -21.88
CA THR A 210 -4.23 1.05 -22.57
C THR A 210 -3.79 -0.37 -23.00
N ASP A 211 -2.51 -0.56 -23.28
CA ASP A 211 -1.91 -1.84 -23.69
C ASP A 211 -1.31 -2.65 -22.52
N ALA A 212 -1.41 -2.15 -21.28
CA ALA A 212 -0.85 -2.81 -20.10
C ALA A 212 -1.49 -4.18 -19.79
N GLN A 213 -2.73 -4.40 -20.28
CA GLN A 213 -3.45 -5.67 -20.13
C GLN A 213 -3.18 -6.66 -21.28
N ASN A 214 -2.70 -6.18 -22.44
CA ASN A 214 -2.57 -7.00 -23.66
C ASN A 214 -1.29 -7.85 -23.71
N GLN A 215 -0.42 -7.77 -22.71
CA GLN A 215 0.76 -8.64 -22.62
C GLN A 215 0.39 -9.95 -21.91
N CYS A 216 0.00 -10.93 -22.72
CA CYS A 216 -0.25 -12.34 -22.36
C CYS A 216 1.03 -13.18 -22.12
N GLU A 217 2.22 -12.57 -22.06
CA GLU A 217 3.48 -13.27 -21.71
C GLU A 217 3.58 -13.49 -20.18
N PRO A 218 4.33 -14.51 -19.71
CA PRO A 218 4.25 -14.98 -18.33
C PRO A 218 4.70 -13.87 -17.38
N GLU A 219 3.78 -13.49 -16.50
CA GLU A 219 4.10 -12.99 -15.17
C GLU A 219 5.16 -11.89 -15.11
N GLY A 220 4.83 -10.68 -15.61
CA GLY A 220 5.55 -9.44 -15.25
C GLY A 220 5.60 -9.13 -13.75
N PHE A 221 5.31 -10.12 -12.89
CA PHE A 221 5.55 -10.18 -11.46
C PHE A 221 6.97 -10.68 -11.13
N LEU A 222 7.56 -11.57 -11.94
CA LEU A 222 8.88 -12.17 -11.68
C LEU A 222 9.99 -11.65 -12.59
N ASP A 223 9.71 -10.80 -13.59
CA ASP A 223 10.75 -10.22 -14.46
C ASP A 223 11.31 -8.89 -13.90
N ASN A 224 12.19 -8.20 -14.63
CA ASN A 224 12.70 -6.86 -14.25
C ASN A 224 12.15 -5.74 -15.14
N GLN A 225 11.05 -5.97 -15.85
CA GLN A 225 10.48 -4.97 -16.75
C GLN A 225 9.69 -3.92 -15.96
N PRO A 226 9.85 -2.62 -16.27
CA PRO A 226 9.02 -1.57 -15.72
C PRO A 226 7.54 -1.77 -16.06
N ALA A 227 6.68 -1.43 -15.11
CA ALA A 227 5.25 -1.46 -15.29
C ALA A 227 4.79 -0.27 -16.16
N LYS A 228 3.86 -0.53 -17.08
CA LYS A 228 3.30 0.50 -17.99
C LYS A 228 2.26 1.37 -17.28
N VAL A 229 2.74 2.33 -16.49
CA VAL A 229 1.93 3.30 -15.73
C VAL A 229 2.10 4.69 -16.33
N GLU A 230 1.00 5.31 -16.77
CA GLU A 230 0.99 6.67 -17.32
C GLU A 230 0.91 7.75 -16.25
N GLY A 231 0.55 7.38 -15.03
CA GLY A 231 0.41 8.29 -13.90
C GLY A 231 -0.41 7.70 -12.78
N PHE A 232 -0.95 8.58 -11.94
CA PHE A 232 -1.69 8.22 -10.75
C PHE A 232 -3.04 8.96 -10.70
N VAL A 233 -4.10 8.24 -10.35
CA VAL A 233 -5.45 8.82 -10.18
C VAL A 233 -5.74 8.92 -8.69
N PRO A 234 -5.99 10.12 -8.15
CA PRO A 234 -6.35 10.27 -6.74
C PRO A 234 -7.77 9.72 -6.48
N PHE A 235 -7.99 9.19 -5.28
CA PHE A 235 -9.32 8.81 -4.78
C PHE A 235 -9.38 8.99 -3.26
N VAL A 236 -10.60 9.14 -2.74
CA VAL A 236 -10.84 9.30 -1.30
C VAL A 236 -11.29 7.97 -0.72
N THR A 237 -10.78 7.63 0.46
CA THR A 237 -11.12 6.37 1.11
C THR A 237 -11.43 6.54 2.58
N ALA A 238 -12.29 5.68 3.09
CA ALA A 238 -12.54 5.48 4.51
C ALA A 238 -11.75 4.27 5.02
N TYR A 239 -11.09 4.43 6.15
CA TYR A 239 -10.38 3.37 6.87
C TYR A 239 -10.99 3.17 8.25
N PHE A 240 -11.41 1.95 8.54
CA PHE A 240 -12.02 1.56 9.81
C PHE A 240 -10.93 1.06 10.76
N SER A 241 -10.12 2.00 11.27
CA SER A 241 -8.95 1.72 12.13
C SER A 241 -9.32 1.01 13.43
N LYS A 242 -10.54 1.23 13.92
CA LYS A 242 -11.14 0.54 15.04
C LYS A 242 -12.52 0.05 14.63
N GLN A 243 -12.89 -1.15 15.05
CA GLN A 243 -14.24 -1.69 14.88
C GLN A 243 -15.19 -1.06 15.90
N THR A 244 -15.29 0.27 15.83
CA THR A 244 -16.13 1.10 16.69
C THR A 244 -17.18 1.77 15.82
N GLY A 245 -18.43 1.78 16.25
CA GLY A 245 -19.55 2.33 15.47
C GLY A 245 -20.30 1.24 14.68
N TYR A 246 -21.06 1.67 13.67
CA TYR A 246 -21.86 0.78 12.84
C TYR A 246 -21.07 0.35 11.60
N ALA A 247 -20.98 -0.97 11.38
CA ALA A 247 -20.43 -1.53 10.17
C ALA A 247 -21.27 -1.14 8.94
N PRO A 248 -20.65 -0.80 7.80
CA PRO A 248 -21.39 -0.50 6.58
C PRO A 248 -21.94 -1.77 5.93
N THR A 249 -23.14 -1.67 5.36
CA THR A 249 -23.75 -2.72 4.54
C THR A 249 -23.38 -2.49 3.09
N LEU A 250 -22.46 -3.29 2.57
CA LEU A 250 -21.89 -3.18 1.23
C LEU A 250 -21.82 -4.56 0.57
N GLU A 251 -21.43 -4.58 -0.69
CA GLU A 251 -21.05 -5.79 -1.39
C GLU A 251 -19.56 -6.11 -1.15
N TYR A 252 -19.28 -7.35 -0.76
CA TYR A 252 -17.94 -7.83 -0.40
C TYR A 252 -17.58 -9.10 -1.18
N TYR A 253 -16.30 -9.23 -1.49
CA TYR A 253 -15.66 -10.53 -1.70
C TYR A 253 -15.24 -11.08 -0.33
N THR A 254 -15.75 -12.26 0.01
CA THR A 254 -15.53 -12.92 1.31
C THR A 254 -15.21 -14.40 1.17
N ASP A 255 -14.46 -14.93 2.12
CA ASP A 255 -14.24 -16.38 2.30
C ASP A 255 -15.34 -17.03 3.16
N GLY A 256 -16.33 -16.24 3.61
CA GLY A 256 -17.38 -16.65 4.54
C GLY A 256 -16.96 -16.58 6.02
N ASN A 257 -15.74 -16.14 6.31
CA ASN A 257 -15.20 -16.02 7.67
C ASN A 257 -14.66 -14.60 7.93
N GLU A 258 -13.34 -14.41 7.92
CA GLU A 258 -12.68 -13.19 8.39
C GLU A 258 -12.43 -12.16 7.28
N ILE A 259 -12.36 -12.60 6.02
CA ILE A 259 -12.03 -11.74 4.88
C ILE A 259 -13.30 -11.07 4.36
N ASN A 260 -13.31 -9.74 4.35
CA ASN A 260 -14.41 -8.91 3.90
C ASN A 260 -13.86 -7.76 3.06
N ILE A 261 -13.54 -8.03 1.79
CA ILE A 261 -12.96 -7.06 0.86
C ILE A 261 -14.09 -6.38 0.07
N PRO A 262 -14.30 -5.05 0.19
CA PRO A 262 -15.32 -4.37 -0.59
C PRO A 262 -15.12 -4.59 -2.10
N VAL A 263 -16.18 -4.96 -2.83
CA VAL A 263 -16.10 -5.11 -4.29
C VAL A 263 -15.66 -3.79 -4.94
N SER A 264 -16.09 -2.66 -4.37
CA SER A 264 -15.78 -1.34 -4.89
C SER A 264 -14.30 -0.98 -4.87
N ILE A 265 -13.50 -1.43 -3.88
CA ILE A 265 -12.05 -1.15 -3.90
C ILE A 265 -11.36 -1.94 -5.02
N VAL A 266 -11.83 -3.16 -5.31
CA VAL A 266 -11.29 -3.99 -6.40
C VAL A 266 -11.57 -3.33 -7.74
N ASN A 267 -12.82 -2.92 -7.99
CA ASN A 267 -13.23 -2.27 -9.24
C ASN A 267 -12.50 -0.93 -9.43
N LEU A 268 -12.39 -0.13 -8.35
CA LEU A 268 -11.62 1.11 -8.34
C LEU A 268 -10.18 0.89 -8.78
N LEU A 269 -9.49 -0.10 -8.22
CA LEU A 269 -8.07 -0.36 -8.51
C LEU A 269 -7.85 -0.96 -9.91
N LYS A 270 -8.83 -1.68 -10.47
CA LYS A 270 -8.83 -2.09 -11.89
C LYS A 270 -9.01 -0.91 -12.85
N GLY A 271 -9.56 0.20 -12.35
CA GLY A 271 -9.91 1.36 -13.16
C GLY A 271 -11.27 1.26 -13.85
N GLU A 272 -12.12 0.37 -13.36
CA GLU A 272 -13.52 0.28 -13.77
C GLU A 272 -14.31 1.44 -13.14
N ALA A 273 -15.33 1.93 -13.88
CA ALA A 273 -16.19 3.00 -13.38
C ALA A 273 -17.10 2.49 -12.25
N TYR A 274 -17.34 3.34 -11.25
CA TYR A 274 -18.28 3.08 -10.16
C TYR A 274 -19.69 2.93 -10.74
N VAL A 275 -20.31 1.77 -10.57
CA VAL A 275 -21.75 1.56 -10.78
C VAL A 275 -22.34 1.07 -9.47
#